data_AF-A0A8H6X729-F1
#
_entry.id   AF-A0A8H6X729-F1
#
_cell.length_a   1.000
_cell.length_b   1.000
_cell.length_c   1.000
_cell.angle_alpha   90.00
_cell.angle_beta   90.00
_cell.angle_gamma   90.00
#
_symmetry.space_group_name_H-M   'P 1'
#
loop_
_entity.id
_entity.type
_entity.pdbx_description
1 polymer ?
#
loop_
_entity_poly.entity_id
_entity_poly.type
_entity_poly.pdbx_seq_one_letter_code
_entity_poly.pdbx_strand_id
1 'polypeptide(L)'
;MVVSNLLDIPGHLLGHMTALAHVTPTSFVVLRGDNFHHAGQARPRPQFQKTFPCPAHLLEESKSAISTDYFWYHGIRVGAFDILFRAQQLLAISDVRGSFYADPVKSQVSLEKVASFDADLDLSSRPTISA
;
A
#
# COMPACT_ATOMS: atom_id res chain seq x y z
N MET A 1 -24.03 -0.36 -1.46
CA MET A 1 -22.75 -0.55 -0.75
C MET A 1 -23.04 -0.52 0.73
N VAL A 2 -22.67 -1.57 1.47
CA VAL A 2 -22.85 -1.64 2.93
C VAL A 2 -21.46 -1.72 3.55
N VAL A 3 -21.14 -0.78 4.45
CA VAL A 3 -19.93 -0.87 5.27
C VAL A 3 -20.18 -1.92 6.33
N SER A 4 -19.45 -3.04 6.25
CA SER A 4 -19.67 -4.18 7.14
C SER A 4 -18.70 -4.20 8.30
N ASN A 5 -17.49 -3.65 8.13
CA ASN A 5 -16.44 -3.69 9.14
C ASN A 5 -15.60 -2.41 9.14
N LEU A 6 -15.30 -1.89 10.33
CA LEU A 6 -14.29 -0.85 10.57
C LEU A 6 -13.05 -1.50 11.17
N LEU A 7 -11.88 -1.14 10.65
CA LEU A 7 -10.59 -1.67 11.05
C LEU A 7 -9.75 -0.54 11.66
N ASP A 8 -9.25 -0.76 12.88
CA ASP A 8 -8.29 0.15 13.50
C ASP A 8 -6.97 0.12 12.73
N ILE A 9 -6.56 1.28 12.20
CA ILE A 9 -5.35 1.47 11.40
C ILE A 9 -4.56 2.65 11.98
N PRO A 10 -3.80 2.39 13.07
CA PRO A 10 -3.13 3.44 13.81
C PRO A 10 -1.87 3.93 13.09
N GLY A 11 -1.45 5.16 13.41
CA GLY A 11 -0.16 5.74 13.00
C GLY A 11 -0.31 7.08 12.30
N HIS A 12 -1.27 7.23 11.39
CA HIS A 12 -1.47 8.49 10.67
C HIS A 12 -1.95 9.59 11.61
N LEU A 13 -3.10 9.37 12.24
CA LEU A 13 -3.68 10.22 13.26
C LEU A 13 -4.33 9.36 14.34
N LEU A 14 -4.56 9.93 15.52
CA LEU A 14 -5.31 9.26 16.58
C LEU A 14 -6.73 8.96 16.09
N GLY A 15 -7.15 7.70 16.22
CA GLY A 15 -8.47 7.25 15.77
C GLY A 15 -8.61 7.05 14.26
N HIS A 16 -7.51 7.05 13.50
CA HIS A 16 -7.54 6.70 12.09
C HIS A 16 -8.00 5.24 11.90
N MET A 17 -8.98 5.05 11.01
CA MET A 17 -9.61 3.75 10.73
C MET A 17 -9.74 3.55 9.23
N THR A 18 -9.87 2.30 8.84
CA THR A 18 -10.24 1.92 7.46
C THR A 18 -11.52 1.11 7.46
N ALA A 19 -12.17 1.00 6.32
CA ALA A 19 -13.44 0.29 6.22
C ALA A 19 -13.41 -0.78 5.12
N LEU A 20 -14.09 -1.89 5.36
CA LEU A 20 -14.43 -2.87 4.34
C LEU A 20 -15.89 -2.67 3.95
N ALA A 21 -16.12 -2.33 2.69
CA ALA A 21 -17.44 -2.10 2.15
C ALA A 21 -17.78 -3.16 1.11
N HIS A 22 -18.85 -3.93 1.33
CA HIS A 22 -19.28 -4.94 0.37
C HIS A 22 -19.91 -4.26 -0.85
N VAL A 23 -19.44 -4.67 -2.03
CA VAL A 23 -19.97 -4.23 -3.33
C VAL A 23 -20.92 -5.28 -3.90
N THR A 24 -20.60 -6.56 -3.72
CA THR A 24 -21.49 -7.70 -3.99
C THR A 24 -21.47 -8.67 -2.79
N PRO A 25 -22.26 -9.76 -2.79
CA PRO A 25 -22.18 -10.76 -1.73
C PRO A 25 -20.78 -11.39 -1.56
N THR A 26 -19.95 -11.38 -2.59
CA THR A 26 -18.63 -12.04 -2.60
C THR A 26 -17.45 -11.09 -2.87
N SER A 27 -17.71 -9.78 -2.99
CA SER A 27 -16.65 -8.79 -3.22
C SER A 27 -16.81 -7.57 -2.32
N PHE A 28 -15.66 -6.98 -1.98
CA PHE A 28 -15.58 -5.78 -1.15
C PHE A 28 -14.56 -4.79 -1.72
N VAL A 29 -14.64 -3.56 -1.26
CA VAL A 29 -13.64 -2.50 -1.45
C VAL A 29 -13.06 -2.14 -0.09
N VAL A 30 -11.74 -1.97 -0.04
CA VAL A 30 -11.02 -1.45 1.12
C VAL A 30 -10.93 0.07 1.01
N LEU A 31 -11.59 0.77 1.92
CA LEU A 31 -11.51 2.23 2.04
C LEU A 31 -10.40 2.57 3.02
N ARG A 32 -9.18 2.79 2.49
CA ARG A 32 -7.94 2.88 3.29
C ARG A 32 -7.70 4.23 3.98
N GLY A 33 -8.54 5.23 3.72
CA GLY A 33 -8.33 6.58 4.25
C GLY A 33 -6.91 7.08 3.99
N ASP A 34 -6.31 7.68 5.01
CA ASP A 34 -4.96 8.24 4.98
C ASP A 34 -3.91 7.28 5.58
N ASN A 35 -4.14 5.96 5.46
CA ASN A 35 -3.09 4.97 5.76
C ASN A 35 -1.83 5.23 4.92
N PHE A 36 -2.03 5.60 3.65
CA PHE A 36 -1.00 6.13 2.76
C PHE A 36 -1.61 7.06 1.73
N HIS A 37 -0.81 8.00 1.23
CA HIS A 37 -1.25 9.04 0.29
C HIS A 37 -0.93 8.70 -1.16
N HIS A 38 0.02 7.79 -1.40
CA HIS A 38 0.42 7.38 -2.74
C HIS A 38 0.44 5.87 -2.86
N ALA A 39 -0.05 5.35 -4.00
CA ALA A 39 -0.03 3.91 -4.28
C ALA A 39 1.39 3.32 -4.22
N GLY A 40 2.41 4.14 -4.52
CA GLY A 40 3.81 3.76 -4.38
C GLY A 40 4.25 3.43 -2.95
N GLN A 41 3.48 3.82 -1.92
CA GLN A 41 3.78 3.44 -0.54
C GLN A 41 3.38 1.99 -0.27
N ALA A 42 2.33 1.50 -0.92
CA ALA A 42 1.87 0.12 -0.79
C ALA A 42 2.42 -0.82 -1.88
N ARG A 43 2.88 -0.28 -3.02
CA ARG A 43 3.28 -1.05 -4.22
C ARG A 43 4.64 -0.56 -4.77
N PRO A 44 5.41 -1.41 -5.48
CA PRO A 44 5.15 -2.82 -5.77
C PRO A 44 5.34 -3.71 -4.53
N ARG A 45 4.71 -4.89 -4.57
CA ARG A 45 4.92 -5.99 -3.64
C ARG A 45 5.07 -7.29 -4.44
N PRO A 46 5.94 -8.22 -4.04
CA PRO A 46 6.19 -9.44 -4.81
C PRO A 46 4.94 -10.27 -5.05
N GLN A 47 4.06 -10.35 -4.04
CA GLN A 47 2.79 -11.07 -4.12
C GLN A 47 1.87 -10.46 -5.19
N PHE A 48 1.81 -9.13 -5.28
CA PHE A 48 1.02 -8.45 -6.29
C PHE A 48 1.59 -8.63 -7.70
N GLN A 49 2.91 -8.49 -7.86
CA GLN A 49 3.55 -8.67 -9.18
C GLN A 49 3.42 -10.10 -9.71
N LYS A 50 3.44 -11.11 -8.83
CA LYS A 50 3.19 -12.51 -9.22
C LYS A 50 1.78 -12.70 -9.77
N THR A 51 0.79 -12.08 -9.14
CA THR A 51 -0.63 -12.26 -9.46
C THR A 51 -1.09 -11.34 -10.58
N PHE A 52 -0.63 -10.10 -10.57
CA PHE A 52 -1.01 -9.02 -11.47
C PHE A 52 0.27 -8.31 -11.97
N PRO A 53 1.04 -8.96 -12.87
CA PRO A 53 2.25 -8.35 -13.40
C PRO A 53 1.91 -7.06 -14.16
N CYS A 54 2.78 -6.05 -14.03
CA CYS A 54 2.67 -4.84 -14.84
C CYS A 54 2.81 -5.24 -16.33
N PRO A 55 1.89 -4.82 -17.22
CA PRO A 55 2.04 -5.07 -18.65
C PRO A 55 3.40 -4.60 -19.17
N ALA A 56 4.07 -5.43 -19.97
CA ALA A 56 5.45 -5.20 -20.39
C ALA A 56 5.68 -3.82 -21.03
N HIS A 57 4.73 -3.35 -21.86
CA HIS A 57 4.85 -2.03 -22.50
C HIS A 57 4.81 -0.86 -21.49
N LEU A 58 3.95 -0.93 -20.48
CA LEU A 58 3.90 0.08 -19.40
C LEU A 58 5.16 0.06 -18.55
N LEU A 59 5.71 -1.14 -18.32
CA LEU A 59 6.98 -1.28 -17.62
C LEU A 59 8.13 -0.64 -18.43
N GLU A 60 8.21 -0.89 -19.74
CA GLU A 60 9.23 -0.26 -20.60
C GLU A 60 9.07 1.27 -20.66
N GLU A 61 7.85 1.79 -20.82
CA GLU A 61 7.59 3.24 -20.82
C GLU A 61 7.94 3.89 -19.47
N SER A 62 7.68 3.20 -18.36
CA SER A 62 7.99 3.74 -17.03
C SER A 62 9.48 3.99 -16.81
N LYS A 63 10.37 3.25 -17.50
CA LYS A 63 11.83 3.43 -17.40
C LYS A 63 12.30 4.77 -17.93
N SER A 64 11.61 5.35 -18.91
CA SER A 64 11.96 6.65 -19.50
C SER A 64 11.20 7.81 -18.85
N ALA A 65 10.05 7.54 -18.22
CA ALA A 65 9.18 8.57 -17.64
C ALA A 65 9.43 8.84 -16.14
N ILE A 66 10.00 7.89 -15.40
CA ILE A 66 10.19 7.97 -13.96
C ILE A 66 11.62 8.44 -13.66
N SER A 67 11.77 9.64 -13.10
CA SER A 67 13.07 10.08 -12.59
C SER A 67 13.43 9.29 -11.34
N THR A 68 14.56 8.60 -11.39
CA THR A 68 15.13 7.82 -10.28
C THR A 68 15.61 8.68 -9.12
N ASP A 69 15.69 10.00 -9.31
CA ASP A 69 16.27 10.96 -8.34
C ASP A 69 15.26 11.45 -7.30
N TYR A 70 13.94 11.33 -7.57
CA TYR A 70 12.90 11.99 -6.76
C TYR A 70 11.90 11.05 -6.05
N PHE A 71 12.05 9.73 -6.15
CA PHE A 71 11.22 8.80 -5.36
C PHE A 71 11.85 8.56 -4.00
N TRP A 72 11.14 8.88 -2.92
CA TRP A 72 11.64 8.76 -1.54
C TRP A 72 11.54 7.34 -0.98
N TYR A 73 12.65 6.77 -0.50
CA TYR A 73 12.71 5.53 0.28
C TYR A 73 13.76 5.69 1.39
N HIS A 74 13.67 4.90 2.47
CA HIS A 74 14.67 4.97 3.55
C HIS A 74 16.09 4.66 3.02
N GLY A 75 17.02 5.59 3.25
CA GLY A 75 18.45 5.38 2.94
C GLY A 75 18.87 5.64 1.49
N ILE A 76 18.14 6.47 0.74
CA ILE A 76 18.44 6.73 -0.68
C ILE A 76 19.83 7.32 -0.93
N ARG A 77 20.44 6.81 -2.01
CA ARG A 77 21.55 7.43 -2.75
C ARG A 77 21.06 7.68 -4.18
N VAL A 78 21.46 8.80 -4.77
CA VAL A 78 21.18 9.12 -6.19
C VAL A 78 21.58 7.93 -7.08
N GLY A 79 20.70 7.54 -8.01
CA GLY A 79 20.91 6.41 -8.92
C GLY A 79 20.65 5.00 -8.35
N ALA A 80 20.23 4.85 -7.08
CA ALA A 80 19.97 3.54 -6.46
C ALA A 80 18.55 2.98 -6.72
N PHE A 81 17.71 3.70 -7.47
CA PHE A 81 16.35 3.28 -7.77
C PHE A 81 16.33 2.31 -8.95
N ASP A 82 16.22 1.01 -8.65
CA ASP A 82 16.13 -0.07 -9.64
C ASP A 82 14.67 -0.42 -9.92
N ILE A 83 14.10 0.04 -11.03
CA ILE A 83 12.71 -0.28 -11.40
C ILE A 83 12.51 -1.73 -11.87
N LEU A 84 13.58 -2.41 -12.30
CA LEU A 84 13.51 -3.74 -12.90
C LEU A 84 13.39 -4.84 -11.85
N PHE A 85 14.17 -4.75 -10.77
CA PHE A 85 14.26 -5.81 -9.76
C PHE A 85 13.71 -5.40 -8.40
N ARG A 86 13.08 -4.22 -8.29
CA ARG A 86 12.52 -3.76 -7.04
C ARG A 86 11.31 -4.59 -6.59
N ALA A 87 11.54 -5.32 -5.52
CA ALA A 87 10.55 -6.06 -4.75
C ALA A 87 9.97 -5.27 -3.57
N GLN A 88 10.40 -4.02 -3.36
CA GLN A 88 10.00 -3.16 -2.23
C GLN A 88 9.14 -1.98 -2.69
N GLN A 89 8.34 -1.41 -1.78
CA GLN A 89 7.50 -0.23 -2.05
C GLN A 89 8.30 0.93 -2.68
N LEU A 90 7.70 1.65 -3.65
CA LEU A 90 8.34 2.79 -4.32
C LEU A 90 8.61 3.95 -3.37
N LEU A 91 7.70 4.15 -2.41
CA LEU A 91 7.69 5.27 -1.48
C LEU A 91 7.69 4.77 -0.03
N ALA A 92 8.43 5.42 0.85
CA ALA A 92 8.35 5.17 2.29
C ALA A 92 7.25 6.00 2.97
N ILE A 93 6.75 5.56 4.13
CA ILE A 93 6.11 6.48 5.08
C ILE A 93 7.15 7.54 5.46
N SER A 94 6.78 8.81 5.42
CA SER A 94 7.70 9.89 5.76
C SER A 94 7.88 9.98 7.28
N ASP A 95 9.10 9.78 7.74
CA ASP A 95 9.55 9.95 9.12
C ASP A 95 10.13 11.35 9.39
N VAL A 96 10.11 12.23 8.39
CA VAL A 96 10.58 13.60 8.52
C VAL A 96 9.73 14.32 9.57
N ARG A 97 10.38 15.00 10.51
CA ARG A 97 9.68 15.75 11.57
C ARG A 97 8.69 16.75 10.96
N GLY A 98 7.44 16.71 11.44
CA GLY A 98 6.37 17.55 10.93
C GLY A 98 5.70 17.02 9.65
N SER A 99 6.02 15.79 9.24
CA SER A 99 5.25 15.08 8.21
C SER A 99 3.83 14.78 8.69
N PHE A 100 3.03 14.24 7.78
CA PHE A 100 1.61 13.96 7.99
C PHE A 100 1.32 12.75 8.90
N TYR A 101 2.32 12.09 9.48
CA TYR A 101 2.14 10.89 10.29
C TYR A 101 2.46 11.18 11.76
N ALA A 102 1.48 10.99 12.65
CA ALA A 102 1.66 11.16 14.10
C ALA A 102 2.66 10.14 14.68
N ASP A 103 2.67 8.91 14.14
CA ASP A 103 3.62 7.85 14.46
C ASP A 103 4.03 7.13 13.16
N PRO A 104 5.10 7.59 12.49
CA PRO A 104 5.57 7.03 11.22
C PRO A 104 5.90 5.53 11.30
N VAL A 105 6.43 5.06 12.43
CA VAL A 105 6.80 3.64 12.62
C VAL A 105 5.54 2.80 12.67
N LYS A 106 4.54 3.21 13.46
CA LYS A 106 3.27 2.51 13.54
C LYS A 106 2.48 2.58 12.23
N SER A 107 2.56 3.70 11.51
CA SER A 107 2.01 3.84 10.16
C SER A 107 2.62 2.86 9.17
N GLN A 108 3.94 2.67 9.20
CA GLN A 108 4.60 1.72 8.31
C GLN A 108 4.14 0.28 8.59
N VAL A 109 3.99 -0.10 9.86
CA VAL A 109 3.43 -1.42 10.25
C VAL A 109 1.98 -1.58 9.77
N SER A 110 1.15 -0.56 9.97
CA SER A 110 -0.23 -0.54 9.50
C SER A 110 -0.32 -0.65 7.98
N LEU A 111 0.53 0.07 7.25
CA LEU A 111 0.63 0.00 5.81
C LEU A 111 0.97 -1.42 5.36
N GLU A 112 1.95 -2.07 5.98
CA GLU A 112 2.38 -3.42 5.62
C GLU A 112 1.25 -4.43 5.76
N LYS A 113 0.50 -4.38 6.87
CA LYS A 113 -0.66 -5.25 7.09
C LYS A 113 -1.73 -5.07 6.01
N VAL A 114 -2.08 -3.82 5.71
CA VAL A 114 -3.14 -3.53 4.73
C VAL A 114 -2.65 -3.82 3.31
N ALA A 115 -1.36 -3.65 3.00
CA ALA A 115 -0.76 -4.06 1.73
C ALA A 115 -0.70 -5.58 1.56
N SER A 116 -0.38 -6.33 2.61
CA SER A 116 -0.47 -7.80 2.62
C SER A 116 -1.91 -8.28 2.41
N PHE A 117 -2.88 -7.64 3.07
CA PHE A 117 -4.29 -7.89 2.84
C PHE A 117 -4.66 -7.60 1.37
N ASP A 118 -4.23 -6.48 0.81
CA ASP A 118 -4.48 -6.13 -0.60
C ASP A 118 -4.02 -7.22 -1.58
N ALA A 119 -2.89 -7.86 -1.28
CA ALA A 119 -2.20 -8.78 -2.17
C ALA A 119 -2.68 -10.24 -2.04
N ASP A 120 -3.58 -10.53 -1.11
CA ASP A 120 -4.09 -11.87 -0.87
C ASP A 120 -5.22 -12.21 -1.85
N LEU A 121 -5.01 -13.26 -2.65
CA LEU A 121 -5.91 -13.74 -3.69
C LEU A 121 -7.21 -14.35 -3.13
N ASP A 122 -7.20 -14.77 -1.86
CA ASP A 122 -8.20 -15.69 -1.30
C ASP A 122 -8.97 -15.06 -0.12
N LEU A 123 -9.31 -13.78 -0.24
CA LEU A 123 -10.02 -13.07 0.83
C LEU A 123 -11.54 -13.30 0.81
N SER A 124 -12.12 -13.69 -0.32
CA SER A 124 -13.57 -13.93 -0.44
C SER A 124 -14.03 -15.31 0.07
N SER A 125 -13.10 -16.24 0.33
CA SER A 125 -13.40 -17.60 0.78
C SER A 125 -13.25 -17.81 2.29
N ARG A 126 -12.59 -16.87 3.00
CA ARG A 126 -12.40 -16.99 4.44
C ARG A 126 -13.70 -16.68 5.17
N PRO A 127 -14.15 -17.54 6.09
CA PRO A 127 -15.33 -17.26 6.90
C PRO A 127 -15.09 -15.94 7.61
N THR A 128 -16.12 -15.09 7.58
CA THR A 128 -16.18 -13.78 8.22
C THR A 128 -15.58 -13.90 9.62
N ILE A 129 -14.49 -13.19 9.88
CA ILE A 129 -13.95 -13.10 11.24
C ILE A 129 -15.03 -12.39 12.04
N SER A 130 -15.77 -13.14 12.86
CA SER A 130 -16.70 -12.58 13.83
C SER A 130 -15.89 -11.71 14.79
N ALA A 131 -16.32 -10.44 14.90
CA ALA A 131 -15.80 -9.49 15.87
C ALA A 131 -15.87 -10.03 17.31
#